data_AF-A0A061FFY7-F1
#
_entry.id   AF-A0A061FFY7-F1
#
_cell.length_a   1.000
_cell.length_b   1.000
_cell.length_c   1.000
_cell.angle_alpha   90.00
_cell.angle_beta   90.00
_cell.angle_gamma   90.00
#
_symmetry.space_group_name_H-M   'P 1'
#
loop_
_entity.id
_entity.type
_entity.pdbx_description
1 polymer ?
#
loop_
_entity_poly.entity_id
_entity_poly.type
_entity_poly.pdbx_seq_one_letter_code
_entity_poly.pdbx_strand_id
1 'polypeptide(L)'
;MGYYICSLFMVVVTKSKEAWDIYSRKQSKLKHEVLIASKKPEHSYVKLNVDGSAKGQLGTATAGGIIRDGHSNWILGFTYKIGISFFLTCFILE
;
A
#
# COMPACT_ATOMS: atom_id res chain seq x y z
N MET A 1 -10.95 -7.88 -37.97
CA MET A 1 -10.66 -8.68 -36.75
C MET A 1 -9.87 -7.90 -35.68
N GLY A 2 -8.80 -7.16 -36.02
CA GLY A 2 -7.98 -6.43 -35.02
C GLY A 2 -8.67 -5.29 -34.24
N TYR A 3 -9.59 -4.55 -34.86
CA TYR A 3 -10.30 -3.43 -34.21
C TYR A 3 -11.25 -3.88 -33.08
N TYR A 4 -11.86 -5.07 -33.22
CA TYR A 4 -12.77 -5.62 -32.20
C TYR A 4 -12.01 -6.07 -30.95
N ILE A 5 -10.80 -6.63 -31.12
CA ILE A 5 -9.94 -7.03 -30.00
C ILE A 5 -9.43 -5.80 -29.24
N CYS A 6 -9.01 -4.75 -29.95
CA CYS A 6 -8.58 -3.50 -29.34
C CYS A 6 -9.74 -2.79 -28.61
N SER A 7 -10.93 -2.77 -29.22
CA SER A 7 -12.13 -2.21 -28.61
C SER A 7 -12.54 -2.97 -27.34
N LEU A 8 -12.53 -4.30 -27.36
CA LEU A 8 -12.87 -5.11 -26.18
C LEU A 8 -11.86 -4.93 -25.04
N PHE A 9 -10.56 -4.91 -25.35
CA PHE A 9 -9.51 -4.66 -24.36
C PHE A 9 -9.68 -3.29 -23.69
N MET A 10 -9.95 -2.25 -24.48
CA MET A 10 -10.18 -0.90 -23.96
C MET A 10 -11.43 -0.84 -23.07
N VAL A 11 -12.51 -1.55 -23.41
CA VAL A 11 -13.71 -1.64 -22.58
C VAL A 11 -13.39 -2.33 -21.24
N VAL A 12 -12.66 -3.44 -21.26
CA VAL A 12 -12.27 -4.17 -20.04
C VAL A 12 -11.41 -3.28 -19.12
N VAL A 13 -10.40 -2.60 -19.67
CA VAL A 13 -9.54 -1.69 -18.91
C VAL A 13 -10.34 -0.52 -18.32
N THR A 14 -11.24 0.07 -19.09
CA THR A 14 -12.05 1.21 -18.64
C THR A 14 -13.00 0.80 -17.52
N LYS A 15 -13.71 -0.32 -17.67
CA LYS A 15 -14.63 -0.83 -16.63
C LYS A 15 -13.89 -1.25 -15.37
N SER A 16 -12.69 -1.82 -15.52
CA SER A 16 -11.81 -2.15 -14.39
C SER A 16 -11.34 -0.89 -13.63
N LYS A 17 -11.00 0.18 -14.37
CA LYS A 17 -10.64 1.49 -13.79
C LYS A 17 -11.81 2.12 -13.04
N GLU A 18 -13.00 2.16 -13.65
CA GLU A 18 -14.22 2.69 -13.02
C GLU A 18 -14.56 1.94 -11.72
N ALA A 19 -14.49 0.60 -11.73
CA ALA A 19 -14.74 -0.21 -10.55
C ALA A 19 -13.69 0.06 -9.44
N TRP A 20 -12.41 0.19 -9.81
CA TRP A 20 -11.35 0.54 -8.89
C TRP A 20 -11.53 1.94 -8.27
N ASP A 21 -11.94 2.93 -9.08
CA ASP A 21 -12.19 4.29 -8.60
C ASP A 21 -13.39 4.36 -7.64
N ILE A 22 -14.43 3.56 -7.88
CA ILE A 22 -15.57 3.43 -6.95
C ILE A 22 -15.12 2.75 -5.64
N TYR A 23 -14.37 1.65 -5.73
CA TYR A 23 -13.84 0.94 -4.57
C TYR A 23 -12.92 1.84 -3.72
N SER A 24 -12.01 2.57 -4.37
CA SER A 24 -11.07 3.49 -3.73
C SER A 24 -11.76 4.63 -3.00
N ARG A 25 -12.84 5.19 -3.58
CA ARG A 25 -13.69 6.22 -2.94
C ARG A 25 -14.41 5.71 -1.69
N LYS A 26 -14.80 4.43 -1.67
CA LYS A 26 -15.42 3.82 -0.47
C LYS A 26 -14.39 3.65 0.65
N GLN A 27 -13.14 3.31 0.32
CA GLN A 27 -12.04 3.22 1.28
C GLN A 27 -11.61 4.58 1.85
N SER A 28 -11.61 5.66 1.05
CA SER A 28 -11.20 6.99 1.53
C SER A 28 -12.11 7.53 2.63
N LYS A 29 -13.38 7.15 2.66
CA LYS A 29 -14.32 7.50 3.75
C LYS A 29 -13.97 6.85 5.10
N LEU A 30 -13.18 5.78 5.12
CA LEU A 30 -12.73 5.09 6.34
C LEU A 30 -11.29 5.46 6.74
N LYS A 31 -10.60 6.30 5.97
CA LYS A 31 -9.23 6.73 6.30
C LYS A 31 -9.29 7.85 7.32
N HIS A 32 -8.95 7.53 8.57
CA HIS A 32 -8.58 8.53 9.55
C HIS A 32 -7.06 8.77 9.45
N GLU A 33 -6.67 9.90 8.88
CA GLU A 33 -5.26 10.30 8.83
C GLU A 33 -4.87 10.95 10.15
N VAL A 34 -4.12 10.21 10.97
CA VAL A 34 -3.51 10.74 12.19
C VAL A 34 -2.08 11.14 11.88
N LEU A 35 -1.76 12.42 12.09
CA LEU A 35 -0.38 12.89 12.08
C LEU A 35 0.31 12.44 13.36
N ILE A 36 1.03 11.31 13.28
CA ILE A 36 1.88 10.85 14.38
C ILE A 36 3.24 11.55 14.24
N ALA A 37 3.45 12.57 15.06
CA ALA A 37 4.74 13.25 15.14
C ALA A 37 5.81 12.25 15.60
N SER A 38 6.83 12.07 14.78
CA SER A 38 7.91 11.15 15.11
C SER A 38 8.99 11.87 15.89
N LYS A 39 9.16 11.51 17.16
CA LYS A 39 10.24 12.02 18.01
C LYS A 39 11.60 11.53 17.46
N LYS A 40 12.59 12.43 17.42
CA LYS A 40 13.96 12.09 17.06
C LYS A 40 14.49 11.02 18.03
N PRO A 41 15.10 9.92 17.54
CA PRO A 41 15.70 8.92 18.41
C PRO A 41 16.85 9.50 19.23
N GLU A 42 17.08 9.01 20.45
CA GLU A 42 18.25 9.35 21.26
C GLU A 42 19.55 8.85 20.59
N HIS A 43 20.70 9.36 21.04
CA HIS A 43 22.00 8.88 20.54
C HIS A 43 22.11 7.35 20.71
N SER A 44 22.52 6.66 19.64
CA SER A 44 22.62 5.19 19.49
C SER A 44 21.37 4.45 19.01
N TYR A 45 20.27 5.14 18.74
CA TYR A 45 19.09 4.52 18.11
C TYR A 45 19.00 4.82 16.61
N VAL A 46 18.51 3.85 15.86
CA VAL A 46 18.14 4.00 14.45
C VAL A 46 16.63 4.04 14.30
N LYS A 47 16.15 4.80 13.33
CA LYS A 47 14.74 4.90 12.98
C LYS A 47 14.42 3.97 11.81
N LEU A 48 13.55 3.00 12.06
CA LEU A 48 13.04 2.07 11.05
C LEU A 48 11.69 2.57 10.52
N ASN A 49 11.65 2.95 9.24
CA ASN A 49 10.41 3.19 8.52
C ASN A 49 10.09 1.94 7.69
N VAL A 50 8.89 1.39 7.85
CA VAL A 50 8.42 0.24 7.05
C VAL A 50 7.10 0.62 6.38
N ASP A 51 6.98 0.28 5.11
CA ASP A 51 5.73 0.36 4.36
C ASP A 51 5.43 -0.99 3.70
N GLY A 52 4.14 -1.27 3.53
CA GLY A 52 3.63 -2.51 2.98
C GLY A 52 2.81 -2.26 1.73
N SER A 53 3.00 -3.10 0.70
CA SER A 53 2.15 -3.13 -0.48
C SER A 53 1.56 -4.52 -0.65
N ALA A 54 0.29 -4.60 -1.03
CA ALA A 54 -0.36 -5.86 -1.31
C ALA A 54 -1.35 -5.74 -2.45
N LYS A 55 -1.44 -6.83 -3.24
CA LYS A 55 -2.27 -6.89 -4.43
C LYS A 55 -3.64 -7.52 -4.11
N GLY A 56 -4.60 -6.69 -3.70
CA GLY A 56 -5.99 -7.12 -3.44
C GLY A 56 -6.16 -7.91 -2.13
N GLN A 57 -7.37 -8.44 -1.89
CA GLN A 57 -7.70 -9.14 -0.64
C GLN A 57 -6.99 -10.48 -0.51
N LEU A 58 -6.93 -11.27 -1.58
CA LEU A 58 -6.07 -12.46 -1.72
C LEU A 58 -5.02 -12.13 -2.77
N GLY A 59 -3.79 -11.88 -2.35
CA GLY A 59 -2.72 -11.68 -3.30
C GLY A 59 -1.36 -11.50 -2.67
N THR A 60 -0.38 -11.24 -3.52
CA THR A 60 1.01 -11.09 -3.09
C THR A 60 1.16 -9.81 -2.28
N ALA A 61 1.77 -9.93 -1.11
CA ALA A 61 2.22 -8.85 -0.28
C ALA A 61 3.76 -8.76 -0.27
N THR A 62 4.21 -7.52 -0.17
CA THR A 62 5.61 -7.14 -0.05
C THR A 62 5.72 -6.07 1.03
N ALA A 63 6.82 -6.11 1.79
CA ALA A 63 7.21 -5.01 2.65
C ALA A 63 8.48 -4.37 2.10
N GLY A 64 8.67 -3.10 2.42
CA GLY A 64 9.91 -2.39 2.18
C GLY A 64 10.12 -1.35 3.27
N GLY A 65 11.33 -0.85 3.36
CA GLY A 65 11.61 0.14 4.37
C GLY A 65 13.00 0.72 4.29
N ILE A 66 13.22 1.73 5.12
CA ILE A 66 14.50 2.41 5.28
C ILE A 66 14.86 2.50 6.76
N ILE A 67 16.14 2.26 7.05
CA ILE A 67 16.78 2.49 8.34
C ILE A 67 17.48 3.83 8.25
N ARG A 68 17.25 4.70 9.24
CA ARG A 68 17.83 6.04 9.33
C ARG A 68 18.55 6.25 10.64
N ASP A 69 19.56 7.12 10.65
CA ASP A 69 20.22 7.53 11.89
C ASP A 69 19.38 8.57 12.66
N GLY A 70 19.86 9.00 13.83
CA GLY A 70 19.24 10.07 14.62
C GLY A 70 19.23 11.45 13.94
N HIS A 71 20.00 11.65 12.85
CA HIS A 71 20.01 12.85 12.02
C HIS A 71 19.08 12.73 10.81
N SER A 72 18.30 11.65 10.71
CA SER A 72 17.44 11.32 9.57
C SER A 72 18.18 11.02 8.26
N ASN A 73 19.50 10.78 8.32
CA ASN A 73 20.26 10.28 7.18
C ASN A 73 19.88 8.83 6.91
N TRP A 74 19.84 8.46 5.64
CA TRP A 74 19.59 7.08 5.23
C TRP A 74 20.83 6.21 5.47
N ILE A 75 20.65 5.10 6.19
CA ILE A 75 21.71 4.11 6.43
C ILE A 75 21.57 2.94 5.44
N LEU A 76 20.38 2.35 5.36
CA LEU A 76 20.11 1.16 4.54
C LEU A 76 18.64 1.06 4.15
N GLY A 77 18.37 0.58 2.94
CA GLY A 77 17.03 0.22 2.48
C GLY A 77 16.88 -1.30 2.34
N PHE A 78 15.66 -1.80 2.50
CA PHE A 78 15.36 -3.22 2.29
C PHE A 78 14.03 -3.41 1.58
N THR A 79 13.91 -4.56 0.92
CA THR A 79 12.66 -5.07 0.37
C THR A 79 12.50 -6.53 0.79
N TYR A 80 11.27 -6.94 1.05
CA TYR A 80 10.95 -8.28 1.49
C TYR A 80 9.66 -8.77 0.84
N LYS A 81 9.73 -9.93 0.18
CA LYS A 81 8.56 -10.60 -0.38
C LYS A 81 7.92 -11.45 0.72
N ILE A 82 6.77 -10.99 1.24
CA ILE A 82 6.04 -11.69 2.30
C ILE A 82 5.40 -12.97 1.75
N GLY A 83 4.87 -12.90 0.52
CA GLY A 83 4.16 -14.02 -0.10
C GLY A 83 2.67 -13.73 -0.25
N ILE A 84 1.83 -14.76 -0.21
CA ILE A 84 0.38 -14.60 -0.36
C ILE A 84 -0.21 -14.20 1.00
N SER A 85 -0.92 -13.08 1.04
CA SER A 85 -1.61 -12.58 2.24
C SER A 85 -3.11 -12.50 2.03
N PHE A 86 -3.87 -12.68 3.11
CA PHE A 86 -5.31 -12.40 3.15
C PHE A 86 -5.60 -11.24 4.11
N PHE A 87 -6.29 -10.20 3.63
CA PHE A 87 -6.77 -9.12 4.51
C PHE A 87 -8.08 -9.51 5.15
N LEU A 88 -8.09 -9.61 6.47
CA LEU A 88 -9.31 -9.68 7.26
C LEU A 88 -9.83 -8.26 7.47
N THR A 89 -10.91 -7.91 6.77
CA THR A 89 -11.62 -6.66 7.05
C THR A 89 -12.26 -6.79 8.43
N CYS A 90 -11.69 -6.12 9.44
CA CYS A 90 -12.35 -5.99 10.73
C CYS A 90 -13.52 -5.01 10.56
N PHE A 91 -14.75 -5.52 10.56
CA PHE A 91 -15.92 -4.70 10.84
C PHE A 91 -15.93 -4.50 12.35
N ILE A 92 -15.54 -3.31 12.81
CA ILE A 92 -15.89 -2.88 14.16
C ILE A 92 -17.41 -2.73 14.12
N LEU A 93 -18.12 -3.66 14.77
CA LEU A 93 -19.54 -3.51 15.04
C LEU A 93 -19.67 -2.42 16.10
N GLU A 94 -20.09 -1.22 15.69
CA GLU A 94 -20.75 -0.26 16.59
C GLU A 94 -22.20 -0.71 16.85
#